data_AF-A0A9E5VMM6-F1
#
_entry.id   AF-A0A9E5VMM6-F1
#
_cell.length_a   1.000
_cell.length_b   1.000
_cell.length_c   1.000
_cell.angle_alpha   90.00
_cell.angle_beta   90.00
_cell.angle_gamma   90.00
#
_symmetry.space_group_name_H-M   'P 1'
#
loop_
_entity.id
_entity.type
_entity.pdbx_description
1 polymer ?
#
loop_
_entity_poly.entity_id
_entity_poly.type
_entity_poly.pdbx_seq_one_letter_code
_entity_poly.pdbx_strand_id
1 'polypeptide(L)'
;MKLSGRLLAIAEMVPPVDTVADIGCDHGKLAVWLVKNGRARRAVCGDISAPSLEKARKKAEEEGLSDRISARVGSGLSVLAPGEADAAVIAGMGGELIAAILEADIGKAPDVLVLSCHSMADVLRGWLADNGFCFEDEVLVEEGRHFYPIMRVRRGESRTLSISEREFGPVLLRKKPEALRRLLERRIRETQRIYAELERAESPRKAE
;
A
#
# COMPACT_ATOMS: atom_id res chain seq x y z
N MET A 1 -18.80 -5.11 -9.73
CA MET A 1 -17.72 -4.16 -10.06
C MET A 1 -16.41 -4.90 -10.28
N LYS A 2 -15.65 -4.55 -11.33
CA LYS A 2 -14.29 -5.08 -11.59
C LYS A 2 -13.25 -4.08 -11.06
N LEU A 3 -12.30 -4.56 -10.26
CA LEU A 3 -11.16 -3.76 -9.79
C LEU A 3 -10.03 -3.76 -10.83
N SER A 4 -9.13 -2.77 -10.77
CA SER A 4 -7.86 -2.84 -11.51
C SER A 4 -6.98 -3.96 -10.94
N GLY A 5 -5.91 -4.34 -11.66
CA GLY A 5 -5.02 -5.41 -11.22
C GLY A 5 -4.39 -5.12 -9.86
N ARG A 6 -3.88 -3.90 -9.66
CA ARG A 6 -3.33 -3.44 -8.39
C ARG A 6 -4.36 -3.47 -7.27
N LEU A 7 -5.56 -2.94 -7.50
CA LEU A 7 -6.58 -2.84 -6.47
C LEU A 7 -7.16 -4.22 -6.11
N LEU A 8 -7.24 -5.13 -7.08
CA LEU A 8 -7.59 -6.53 -6.84
C LEU A 8 -6.53 -7.24 -5.99
N ALA A 9 -5.24 -7.08 -6.32
CA ALA A 9 -4.16 -7.68 -5.54
C ALA A 9 -4.13 -7.14 -4.10
N ILE A 10 -4.44 -5.86 -3.88
CA ILE A 10 -4.62 -5.30 -2.53
C ILE A 10 -5.79 -6.01 -1.83
N ALA A 11 -6.93 -6.15 -2.51
CA ALA A 11 -8.12 -6.78 -1.93
C ALA A 11 -7.91 -8.25 -1.56
N GLU A 12 -7.14 -9.00 -2.36
CA GLU A 12 -6.79 -10.41 -2.09
C GLU A 12 -5.86 -10.57 -0.88
N MET A 13 -5.04 -9.56 -0.59
CA MET A 13 -4.12 -9.56 0.55
C MET A 13 -4.84 -9.35 1.89
N VAL A 14 -5.97 -8.63 1.92
CA VAL A 14 -6.81 -8.47 3.12
C VAL A 14 -7.32 -9.85 3.55
N PRO A 15 -7.14 -10.32 4.80
CA PRO A 15 -7.73 -11.58 5.26
C PRO A 15 -9.26 -11.46 5.45
N PRO A 16 -10.01 -12.57 5.59
CA PRO A 16 -11.40 -12.50 6.03
C PRO A 16 -11.50 -11.82 7.41
N VAL A 17 -12.30 -10.77 7.51
CA VAL A 17 -12.46 -9.97 8.75
C VAL A 17 -13.91 -9.57 8.96
N ASP A 18 -14.26 -9.13 10.17
CA ASP A 18 -15.56 -8.50 10.39
C ASP A 18 -15.54 -7.08 9.81
N THR A 19 -14.61 -6.24 10.26
CA THR A 19 -14.54 -4.83 9.85
C THR A 19 -13.18 -4.47 9.26
N VAL A 20 -13.19 -3.90 8.05
CA VAL A 20 -11.99 -3.37 7.38
C VAL A 20 -12.04 -1.85 7.27
N ALA A 21 -10.93 -1.17 7.54
CA ALA A 21 -10.79 0.26 7.25
C ALA A 21 -10.09 0.45 5.89
N ASP A 22 -10.62 1.33 5.04
CA ASP A 22 -10.03 1.76 3.77
C ASP A 22 -9.64 3.24 3.91
N ILE A 23 -8.35 3.52 4.14
CA ILE A 23 -7.83 4.86 4.45
C ILE A 23 -7.29 5.51 3.18
N GLY A 24 -7.81 6.69 2.86
CA GLY A 24 -7.63 7.33 1.55
C GLY A 24 -8.43 6.61 0.47
N CYS A 25 -9.68 6.25 0.78
CA CYS A 25 -10.49 5.34 -0.03
C CYS A 25 -10.85 5.88 -1.43
N ASP A 26 -10.61 7.17 -1.71
CA ASP A 26 -11.01 7.84 -2.95
C ASP A 26 -12.52 7.62 -3.19
N HIS A 27 -12.89 6.75 -4.12
CA HIS A 27 -14.28 6.47 -4.46
C HIS A 27 -14.89 5.25 -3.76
N GLY A 28 -14.22 4.69 -2.75
CA GLY A 28 -14.71 3.54 -1.95
C GLY A 28 -14.80 2.23 -2.72
N LYS A 29 -14.17 2.12 -3.89
CA LYS A 29 -14.25 0.92 -4.74
C LYS A 29 -13.71 -0.33 -4.04
N LEU A 30 -12.63 -0.18 -3.29
CA LEU A 30 -12.03 -1.30 -2.56
C LEU A 30 -12.93 -1.77 -1.43
N ALA A 31 -13.35 -0.86 -0.54
CA ALA A 31 -14.29 -1.16 0.53
C ALA A 31 -15.57 -1.87 0.02
N VAL A 32 -16.21 -1.33 -1.02
CA VAL A 32 -17.40 -1.94 -1.63
C VAL A 32 -17.11 -3.33 -2.15
N TRP A 33 -15.96 -3.54 -2.82
CA TRP A 33 -15.60 -4.86 -3.33
C TRP A 33 -15.34 -5.86 -2.20
N LEU A 34 -14.63 -5.47 -1.14
CA LEU A 34 -14.33 -6.32 0.01
C LEU A 34 -15.61 -6.79 0.71
N VAL A 35 -16.56 -5.87 0.91
CA VAL A 35 -17.85 -6.17 1.55
C VAL A 35 -18.75 -7.04 0.65
N LYS A 36 -18.81 -6.72 -0.64
CA LYS A 36 -19.61 -7.45 -1.64
C LYS A 36 -19.14 -8.88 -1.86
N ASN A 37 -17.83 -9.12 -1.81
CA ASN A 37 -17.25 -10.46 -2.01
C ASN A 37 -17.06 -11.23 -0.69
N GLY A 38 -17.64 -10.76 0.41
CA GLY A 38 -17.59 -11.46 1.71
C GLY A 38 -16.21 -11.51 2.35
N ARG A 39 -15.28 -10.66 1.90
CA ARG A 39 -13.95 -10.54 2.51
C ARG A 39 -13.97 -9.72 3.81
N ALA A 40 -14.91 -8.78 3.90
CA ALA A 40 -15.25 -8.10 5.14
C ALA A 40 -16.77 -8.12 5.34
N ARG A 41 -17.24 -8.15 6.60
CA ARG A 41 -18.67 -7.95 6.89
C ARG A 41 -19.05 -6.48 6.77
N ARG A 42 -18.20 -5.57 7.24
CA ARG A 42 -18.40 -4.11 7.21
C ARG A 42 -17.12 -3.40 6.77
N ALA A 43 -17.25 -2.15 6.33
CA ALA A 43 -16.11 -1.31 6.03
C ALA A 43 -16.25 0.12 6.56
N VAL A 44 -15.13 0.71 6.96
CA VAL A 44 -15.01 2.14 7.24
C VAL A 44 -14.15 2.78 6.15
N CYS A 45 -14.76 3.63 5.33
CA CYS A 45 -14.11 4.45 4.34
C CYS A 45 -13.68 5.78 4.98
N GLY A 46 -12.37 6.02 5.07
CA GLY A 46 -11.78 7.26 5.56
C GLY A 46 -11.15 8.05 4.43
N ASP A 47 -11.43 9.35 4.34
CA ASP A 47 -10.73 10.25 3.42
C ASP A 47 -10.78 11.69 3.95
N ILE A 48 -9.79 12.50 3.61
CA ILE A 48 -9.82 13.94 3.89
C ILE A 48 -10.79 14.67 2.94
N SER A 49 -11.04 14.09 1.77
CA SER A 49 -11.90 14.64 0.73
C SER A 49 -13.35 14.22 0.93
N ALA A 50 -14.18 15.14 1.44
CA ALA A 50 -15.63 14.95 1.50
C ALA A 50 -16.26 14.60 0.12
N PRO A 51 -15.85 15.22 -1.01
CA PRO A 51 -16.33 14.81 -2.33
C PRO A 51 -16.01 13.35 -2.71
N SER A 52 -14.85 12.85 -2.28
CA SER A 52 -14.44 11.46 -2.51
C SER A 52 -15.35 10.51 -1.72
N LEU A 53 -15.59 10.83 -0.45
CA LEU A 53 -16.48 10.05 0.42
C LEU A 53 -17.94 10.06 -0.04
N GLU A 54 -18.42 11.16 -0.62
CA GLU A 54 -19.76 11.19 -1.21
C GLU A 54 -19.89 10.21 -2.37
N LYS A 55 -18.85 10.06 -3.20
CA LYS A 55 -18.83 9.05 -4.25
C LYS A 55 -18.75 7.62 -3.67
N ALA A 56 -18.05 7.43 -2.56
CA ALA A 56 -18.04 6.16 -1.84
C ALA A 56 -19.44 5.79 -1.29
N ARG A 57 -20.16 6.76 -0.70
CA ARG A 57 -21.54 6.59 -0.22
C ARG A 57 -22.48 6.19 -1.34
N LYS A 58 -22.48 6.94 -2.44
CA LYS A 58 -23.28 6.62 -3.63
C LYS A 58 -22.99 5.21 -4.16
N LYS A 59 -21.72 4.80 -4.15
CA LYS A 59 -21.33 3.46 -4.59
C LYS A 59 -21.81 2.36 -3.66
N ALA A 60 -21.77 2.60 -2.35
CA ALA A 60 -22.35 1.67 -1.38
C ALA A 60 -23.87 1.54 -1.57
N GLU A 61 -24.56 2.66 -1.82
CA GLU A 61 -26.00 2.68 -2.09
C GLU A 61 -26.37 1.94 -3.38
N GLU A 62 -25.66 2.22 -4.49
CA GLU A 62 -25.81 1.52 -5.78
C GLU A 62 -25.69 -0.01 -5.66
N GLU A 63 -24.89 -0.48 -4.69
CA GLU A 63 -24.62 -1.90 -4.46
C GLU A 63 -25.45 -2.49 -3.30
N GLY A 64 -26.31 -1.69 -2.66
CA GLY A 64 -27.17 -2.13 -1.55
C GLY A 64 -26.41 -2.42 -0.25
N LEU A 65 -25.34 -1.67 0.03
CA LEU A 65 -24.41 -1.89 1.14
C LEU A 65 -24.31 -0.70 2.10
N SER A 66 -25.26 0.25 2.04
CA SER A 66 -25.25 1.47 2.85
C SER A 66 -25.26 1.22 4.36
N ASP A 67 -25.82 0.10 4.81
CA ASP A 67 -25.85 -0.35 6.21
C ASP A 67 -24.52 -0.99 6.65
N ARG A 68 -23.65 -1.35 5.71
CA ARG A 68 -22.39 -2.07 5.96
C ARG A 68 -21.15 -1.22 5.70
N ILE A 69 -21.29 -0.06 5.06
CA ILE A 69 -20.16 0.82 4.70
C ILE A 69 -20.36 2.21 5.31
N SER A 70 -19.49 2.58 6.25
CA SER A 70 -19.47 3.89 6.88
C SER A 70 -18.45 4.80 6.21
N ALA A 71 -18.84 6.01 5.78
CA ALA A 71 -17.93 6.97 5.14
C ALA A 71 -17.72 8.19 6.05
N ARG A 72 -16.46 8.44 6.43
CA ARG A 72 -16.05 9.40 7.47
C ARG A 72 -14.95 10.32 6.97
N VAL A 73 -15.17 11.63 7.12
CA VAL A 73 -14.18 12.65 6.78
C VAL A 73 -13.16 12.72 7.90
N GLY A 74 -11.88 12.54 7.59
CA GLY A 74 -10.80 12.63 8.56
C GLY A 74 -9.42 12.32 7.97
N SER A 75 -8.38 12.66 8.73
CA SER A 75 -6.99 12.44 8.34
C SER A 75 -6.50 11.10 8.84
N GLY A 76 -6.11 10.21 7.91
CA GLY A 76 -5.48 8.95 8.26
C GLY A 76 -6.37 8.09 9.17
N LEU A 77 -5.79 7.60 10.26
CA LEU A 77 -6.49 6.74 11.23
C LEU A 77 -7.41 7.51 12.19
N SER A 78 -7.50 8.84 12.10
CA SER A 78 -8.37 9.61 13.00
C SER A 78 -9.86 9.30 12.83
N VAL A 79 -10.23 8.68 11.70
CA VAL A 79 -11.59 8.22 11.39
C VAL A 79 -12.01 6.98 12.18
N LEU A 80 -11.07 6.33 12.90
CA LEU A 80 -11.29 5.10 13.64
C LEU A 80 -11.31 5.34 15.15
N ALA A 81 -12.11 4.55 15.85
CA ALA A 81 -11.92 4.29 17.27
C ALA A 81 -10.92 3.13 17.49
N PRO A 82 -10.18 3.10 18.62
CA PRO A 82 -9.35 1.95 18.97
C PRO A 82 -10.16 0.64 18.97
N GLY A 83 -9.66 -0.37 18.26
CA GLY A 83 -10.32 -1.68 18.15
C GLY A 83 -11.55 -1.73 17.24
N GLU A 84 -11.82 -0.67 16.46
CA GLU A 84 -13.00 -0.63 15.59
C GLU A 84 -12.86 -1.49 14.32
N ALA A 85 -11.65 -1.63 13.79
CA ALA A 85 -11.36 -2.44 12.61
C ALA A 85 -10.44 -3.60 12.98
N ASP A 86 -10.56 -4.72 12.26
CA ASP A 86 -9.67 -5.88 12.41
C ASP A 86 -8.47 -5.78 11.46
N ALA A 87 -8.66 -5.07 10.33
CA ALA A 87 -7.62 -4.78 9.35
C ALA A 87 -7.80 -3.40 8.74
N ALA A 88 -6.70 -2.77 8.32
CA ALA A 88 -6.73 -1.52 7.58
C ALA A 88 -5.95 -1.62 6.27
N VAL A 89 -6.46 -0.95 5.24
CA VAL A 89 -5.79 -0.74 3.97
C VAL A 89 -5.36 0.71 3.87
N ILE A 90 -4.10 0.95 3.53
CA ILE A 90 -3.60 2.29 3.18
C ILE A 90 -2.83 2.15 1.86
N ALA A 91 -3.38 2.72 0.79
CA ALA A 91 -2.86 2.51 -0.55
C ALA A 91 -2.84 3.80 -1.40
N GLY A 92 -1.98 3.82 -2.42
CA GLY A 92 -1.93 4.91 -3.39
C GLY A 92 -1.19 6.17 -2.92
N MET A 93 -0.53 6.11 -1.75
CA MET A 93 0.24 7.19 -1.15
C MET A 93 1.75 6.91 -1.22
N GLY A 94 2.57 7.92 -0.95
CA GLY A 94 4.02 7.73 -0.76
C GLY A 94 4.31 7.04 0.57
N GLY A 95 5.40 6.26 0.65
CA GLY A 95 5.75 5.49 1.85
C GLY A 95 5.92 6.33 3.10
N GLU A 96 6.53 7.53 2.98
CA GLU A 96 6.65 8.50 4.07
C GLU A 96 5.30 8.96 4.62
N LEU A 97 4.34 9.25 3.73
CA LEU A 97 3.00 9.66 4.14
C LEU A 97 2.25 8.53 4.86
N ILE A 98 2.39 7.29 4.38
CA ILE A 98 1.79 6.13 5.05
C ILE A 98 2.39 5.96 6.44
N ALA A 99 3.72 6.05 6.57
CA ALA A 99 4.39 5.99 7.87
C ALA A 99 3.89 7.11 8.81
N ALA A 100 3.77 8.35 8.32
CA ALA A 100 3.25 9.47 9.11
C ALA A 100 1.78 9.28 9.55
N ILE A 101 0.93 8.73 8.68
CA ILE A 101 -0.46 8.38 9.03
C ILE A 101 -0.50 7.35 10.16
N LEU A 102 0.36 6.33 10.09
CA LEU A 102 0.43 5.30 11.12
C LEU A 102 1.00 5.85 12.43
N GLU A 103 2.06 6.65 12.38
CA GLU A 103 2.71 7.28 13.53
C GLU A 103 1.74 8.18 14.31
N ALA A 104 0.97 9.01 13.61
CA ALA A 104 0.09 10.00 14.25
C ALA A 104 -0.98 9.37 15.16
N ASP A 105 -1.41 8.15 14.87
CA ASP A 105 -2.56 7.51 15.50
C ASP A 105 -2.35 5.99 15.66
N ILE A 106 -1.13 5.54 15.94
CA ILE A 106 -0.76 4.11 15.94
C ILE A 106 -1.61 3.26 16.90
N GLY A 107 -2.14 3.85 17.97
CA GLY A 107 -3.05 3.19 18.92
C GLY A 107 -4.43 2.84 18.35
N LYS A 108 -4.82 3.45 17.22
CA LYS A 108 -6.05 3.12 16.47
C LYS A 108 -5.78 2.14 15.33
N ALA A 109 -4.52 1.92 14.96
CA ALA A 109 -4.16 1.00 13.90
C ALA A 109 -4.49 -0.44 14.33
N PRO A 110 -5.23 -1.20 13.51
CA PRO A 110 -5.50 -2.60 13.79
C PRO A 110 -4.23 -3.44 13.68
N ASP A 111 -4.32 -4.69 14.15
CA ASP A 111 -3.17 -5.59 14.15
C ASP A 111 -2.69 -5.94 12.75
N VAL A 112 -3.60 -6.00 11.76
CA VAL A 112 -3.29 -6.34 10.38
C VAL A 112 -3.38 -5.09 9.49
N LEU A 113 -2.31 -4.80 8.76
CA LEU A 113 -2.29 -3.72 7.77
C LEU A 113 -1.98 -4.28 6.39
N VAL A 114 -2.69 -3.80 5.37
CA VAL A 114 -2.38 -4.05 3.96
C VAL A 114 -2.00 -2.72 3.32
N LEU A 115 -0.74 -2.60 2.93
CA LEU A 115 -0.13 -1.34 2.54
C LEU A 115 0.36 -1.39 1.10
N SER A 116 0.12 -0.33 0.34
CA SER A 116 0.70 -0.18 -1.00
C SER A 116 1.12 1.25 -1.26
N CYS A 117 2.44 1.48 -1.28
CA CYS A 117 3.03 2.78 -1.58
C CYS A 117 3.47 2.87 -3.05
N HIS A 118 3.37 4.06 -3.65
CA HIS A 118 3.86 4.30 -5.02
C HIS A 118 5.32 4.76 -5.08
N SER A 119 5.91 5.11 -3.93
CA SER A 119 7.30 5.59 -3.78
C SER A 119 7.78 5.31 -2.34
N MET A 120 9.09 5.41 -2.12
CA MET A 120 9.73 5.29 -0.80
C MET A 120 9.31 4.03 -0.01
N ALA A 121 9.27 2.89 -0.69
CA ALA A 121 8.91 1.61 -0.07
C ALA A 121 9.93 1.18 0.98
N ASP A 122 11.20 1.49 0.77
CA ASP A 122 12.31 1.30 1.71
C ASP A 122 12.11 2.06 3.02
N VAL A 123 11.66 3.31 2.94
CA VAL A 123 11.34 4.13 4.12
C VAL A 123 10.18 3.52 4.89
N LEU A 124 9.09 3.16 4.19
CA LEU A 124 7.93 2.53 4.82
C LEU A 124 8.30 1.19 5.48
N ARG A 125 9.09 0.35 4.80
CA ARG A 125 9.52 -0.94 5.36
C ARG A 125 10.41 -0.77 6.59
N GLY A 126 11.32 0.21 6.56
CA GLY A 126 12.13 0.58 7.72
C GLY A 126 11.25 0.96 8.91
N TRP A 127 10.35 1.93 8.72
CA TRP A 127 9.45 2.39 9.77
C TRP A 127 8.59 1.25 10.33
N LEU A 128 8.02 0.39 9.48
CA LEU A 128 7.23 -0.76 9.90
C LEU A 128 8.04 -1.72 10.77
N ALA A 129 9.24 -2.08 10.34
CA ALA A 129 10.08 -3.02 11.07
C ALA A 129 10.57 -2.44 12.41
N ASP A 130 10.89 -1.15 12.45
CA ASP A 130 11.32 -0.46 13.65
C ASP A 130 10.16 -0.30 14.66
N ASN A 131 8.91 -0.18 14.18
CA ASN A 131 7.69 -0.07 14.98
C ASN A 131 6.97 -1.40 15.28
N GLY A 132 7.68 -2.52 15.18
CA GLY A 132 7.15 -3.83 15.59
C GLY A 132 6.12 -4.40 14.62
N PHE A 133 6.23 -4.14 13.33
CA PHE A 133 5.44 -4.84 12.30
C PHE A 133 6.26 -5.93 11.60
N CYS A 134 5.71 -7.14 11.57
CA CYS A 134 6.24 -8.29 10.87
C CYS A 134 5.59 -8.44 9.50
N PHE A 135 6.39 -8.76 8.49
CA PHE A 135 5.93 -8.95 7.11
C PHE A 135 5.40 -10.37 6.91
N GLU A 136 4.08 -10.53 6.90
CA GLU A 136 3.44 -11.82 6.69
C GLU A 136 3.49 -12.22 5.22
N ASP A 137 3.14 -11.27 4.34
CA ASP A 137 3.16 -11.51 2.92
C ASP A 137 3.47 -10.24 2.11
N GLU A 138 4.06 -10.41 0.94
CA GLU A 138 4.26 -9.35 -0.04
C GLU A 138 3.99 -9.86 -1.46
N VAL A 139 3.43 -8.97 -2.29
CA VAL A 139 3.23 -9.15 -3.73
C VAL A 139 3.76 -7.92 -4.46
N LEU A 140 4.36 -8.13 -5.63
CA LEU A 140 4.81 -7.06 -6.50
C LEU A 140 3.98 -7.04 -7.78
N VAL A 141 3.16 -6.01 -7.95
CA VAL A 141 2.28 -5.85 -9.13
C VAL A 141 2.93 -4.91 -10.11
N GLU A 142 3.02 -5.33 -11.37
CA GLU A 142 3.45 -4.49 -12.48
C GLU A 142 2.22 -3.96 -13.22
N GLU A 143 2.02 -2.64 -13.20
CA GLU A 143 0.98 -1.96 -13.98
C GLU A 143 1.63 -0.83 -14.80
N GLY A 144 1.62 -1.00 -16.13
CA GLY A 144 2.26 -0.07 -17.06
C GLY A 144 3.78 -0.02 -16.84
N ARG A 145 4.29 1.15 -16.46
CA ARG A 145 5.73 1.36 -16.15
C ARG A 145 6.00 1.40 -14.65
N HIS A 146 5.08 0.96 -13.80
CA HIS A 146 5.25 1.05 -12.36
C HIS A 146 5.16 -0.33 -11.71
N PHE A 147 5.99 -0.53 -10.70
CA PHE A 147 5.97 -1.70 -9.83
C PHE A 147 5.45 -1.26 -8.47
N TYR A 148 4.33 -1.83 -8.05
CA TYR A 148 3.66 -1.51 -6.81
C TYR A 148 3.87 -2.65 -5.82
N PRO A 149 4.70 -2.45 -4.78
CA PRO A 149 4.74 -3.40 -3.67
C PRO A 149 3.42 -3.32 -2.91
N ILE A 150 2.89 -4.48 -2.54
CA ILE A 150 1.75 -4.64 -1.67
C ILE A 150 2.23 -5.50 -0.50
N MET A 151 2.07 -5.01 0.71
CA MET A 151 2.62 -5.61 1.91
C MET A 151 1.47 -5.91 2.88
N ARG A 152 1.29 -7.17 3.29
CA ARG A 152 0.50 -7.49 4.47
C ARG A 152 1.44 -7.64 5.65
N VAL A 153 1.23 -6.80 6.64
CA VAL A 153 2.00 -6.81 7.88
C VAL A 153 1.09 -7.02 9.08
N ARG A 154 1.66 -7.56 10.16
CA ARG A 154 0.99 -7.71 11.44
C ARG A 154 1.86 -7.17 12.57
N ARG A 155 1.25 -6.68 13.66
CA ARG A 155 1.99 -6.43 14.91
C ARG A 155 2.78 -7.66 15.35
N GLY A 156 3.98 -7.42 15.85
CA GLY A 156 4.94 -8.43 16.28
C GLY A 156 6.17 -7.75 16.88
N GLU A 157 7.32 -8.38 16.73
CA GLU A 157 8.58 -7.87 17.27
C GLU A 157 9.27 -6.93 16.28
N SER A 158 9.92 -5.90 16.82
CA SER A 158 10.75 -5.01 16.02
C SER A 158 12.01 -5.74 15.57
N ARG A 159 12.46 -5.45 14.34
CA ARG A 159 13.73 -5.99 13.83
C ARG A 159 14.37 -5.03 12.84
N THR A 160 15.69 -5.05 12.78
CA THR A 160 16.42 -4.32 11.75
C THR A 160 16.40 -5.11 10.44
N LEU A 161 15.93 -4.46 9.38
CA LEU A 161 16.01 -4.98 8.01
C LEU A 161 17.37 -4.67 7.39
N SER A 162 17.92 -5.61 6.62
CA SER A 162 19.05 -5.34 5.73
C SER A 162 18.68 -4.34 4.62
N ILE A 163 19.69 -3.75 3.95
CA ILE A 163 19.49 -2.82 2.83
C ILE A 163 18.61 -3.47 1.74
N SER A 164 18.88 -4.73 1.40
CA SER A 164 18.10 -5.45 0.40
C SER A 164 16.66 -5.71 0.85
N GLU A 165 16.44 -6.07 2.12
CA GLU A 165 15.08 -6.27 2.66
C GLU A 165 14.29 -4.97 2.70
N ARG A 166 14.92 -3.83 3.05
CA ARG A 166 14.27 -2.52 2.98
C ARG A 166 13.88 -2.20 1.54
N GLU A 167 14.81 -2.32 0.61
CA GLU A 167 14.58 -1.92 -0.78
C GLU A 167 13.58 -2.83 -1.51
N PHE A 168 13.75 -4.14 -1.39
CA PHE A 168 13.03 -5.11 -2.21
C PHE A 168 11.97 -5.91 -1.46
N GLY A 169 11.97 -5.88 -0.13
CA GLY A 169 11.01 -6.59 0.70
C GLY A 169 11.49 -7.96 1.14
N PRO A 170 11.44 -8.28 2.45
CA PRO A 170 11.93 -9.57 2.96
C PRO A 170 11.16 -10.77 2.41
N VAL A 171 9.85 -10.63 2.17
CA VAL A 171 9.03 -11.71 1.62
C VAL A 171 9.22 -11.82 0.11
N LEU A 172 9.33 -10.69 -0.61
CA LEU A 172 9.60 -10.70 -2.05
C LEU A 172 10.97 -11.33 -2.36
N LEU A 173 12.00 -11.04 -1.57
CA LEU A 173 13.33 -11.65 -1.71
C LEU A 173 13.32 -13.16 -1.47
N ARG A 174 12.45 -13.64 -0.58
CA ARG A 174 12.25 -15.07 -0.33
C ARG A 174 11.46 -15.73 -1.46
N LYS A 175 10.35 -15.12 -1.90
CA LYS A 175 9.45 -15.66 -2.94
C LYS A 175 10.06 -15.60 -4.34
N LYS A 176 10.94 -14.62 -4.60
CA LYS A 176 11.59 -14.36 -5.89
C LYS A 176 10.61 -14.37 -7.08
N PRO A 177 9.52 -13.59 -7.04
CA PRO A 177 8.57 -13.57 -8.15
C PRO A 177 9.22 -13.00 -9.41
N GLU A 178 8.75 -13.41 -10.57
CA GLU A 178 9.27 -12.91 -11.86
C GLU A 178 9.18 -11.39 -11.99
N ALA A 179 8.17 -10.76 -11.37
CA ALA A 179 8.05 -9.30 -11.31
C ALA A 179 9.26 -8.63 -10.61
N LEU A 180 9.83 -9.26 -9.57
CA LEU A 180 11.01 -8.73 -8.89
C LEU A 180 12.24 -8.81 -9.79
N ARG A 181 12.37 -9.91 -10.55
CA ARG A 181 13.43 -10.05 -11.55
C ARG A 181 13.33 -8.95 -12.61
N ARG A 182 12.15 -8.73 -13.17
CA ARG A 182 11.92 -7.66 -14.16
C ARG A 182 12.21 -6.27 -13.61
N LEU A 183 11.84 -5.99 -12.36
CA LEU A 183 12.18 -4.75 -11.66
C LEU A 183 13.70 -4.55 -11.57
N LEU A 184 14.42 -5.57 -11.11
CA LEU A 184 15.88 -5.53 -10.97
C LEU A 184 16.58 -5.35 -12.31
N GLU A 185 16.20 -6.13 -13.32
CA GLU A 185 16.74 -6.01 -14.68
C GLU A 185 16.49 -4.62 -15.26
N ARG A 186 15.32 -4.04 -15.02
CA ARG A 186 15.02 -2.68 -15.44
C ARG A 186 15.93 -1.67 -14.76
N ARG A 187 16.10 -1.75 -13.43
CA ARG A 187 16.99 -0.86 -12.69
C ARG A 187 18.44 -0.98 -13.16
N ILE A 188 18.92 -2.20 -13.37
CA ILE A 188 20.27 -2.44 -13.91
C ILE A 188 20.44 -1.73 -15.26
N ARG A 189 19.49 -1.90 -16.19
CA ARG A 189 19.54 -1.24 -17.50
C ARG A 189 19.50 0.29 -17.39
N GLU A 190 18.63 0.83 -16.55
CA GLU A 190 18.51 2.28 -16.33
C GLU A 190 19.82 2.85 -15.74
N THR A 191 20.38 2.21 -14.72
CA THR A 191 21.64 2.62 -14.11
C THR A 191 22.82 2.52 -15.07
N GLN A 192 22.93 1.43 -15.85
CA GLN A 192 23.98 1.27 -16.86
C GLN A 192 23.88 2.35 -17.95
N ARG A 193 22.67 2.72 -18.37
CA ARG A 193 22.45 3.79 -19.33
C ARG A 193 22.91 5.14 -18.76
N ILE A 194 22.52 5.47 -17.54
CA ILE A 194 22.93 6.71 -16.86
C ILE A 194 24.45 6.77 -16.72
N TYR A 195 25.09 5.65 -16.33
CA TYR A 195 26.53 5.56 -16.21
C TYR A 195 27.25 5.83 -17.55
N ALA A 196 26.78 5.23 -18.65
CA ALA A 196 27.35 5.48 -19.98
C ALA A 196 27.15 6.93 -20.47
N GLU A 197 26.04 7.58 -20.10
CA GLU A 197 25.81 9.01 -20.39
C GLU A 197 26.79 9.90 -19.62
N LEU A 198 27.13 9.56 -18.38
CA LEU A 198 28.15 10.25 -17.58
C LEU A 198 29.55 10.13 -18.18
N GLU A 199 30.00 8.93 -18.55
CA GLU A 199 31.32 8.72 -19.15
C GLU A 199 31.53 9.52 -20.46
N ARG A 200 30.46 9.66 -21.26
CA ARG A 200 30.49 10.47 -22.49
C ARG A 200 30.55 11.97 -22.21
N ALA A 201 29.95 12.44 -21.13
CA ALA A 201 29.99 13.83 -20.72
C ALA A 201 31.38 14.23 -20.18
N GLU A 202 32.12 13.29 -19.58
CA GLU A 202 33.49 13.49 -19.08
C GLU A 202 34.57 13.40 -20.17
N SER A 203 34.25 12.85 -21.35
CA SER A 203 35.16 12.83 -22.50
C SER A 203 35.22 14.22 -23.15
N PRO A 204 36.35 14.96 -23.13
CA PRO A 204 36.41 16.33 -23.61
C PRO A 204 36.09 16.39 -25.11
N ARG A 205 35.32 17.41 -25.51
CA ARG A 205 35.36 17.93 -26.88
C ARG A 205 36.82 18.21 -27.20
N LYS A 206 37.45 17.41 -28.06
CA LYS A 206 38.68 17.82 -28.75
C LYS A 206 38.30 19.07 -29.53
N ALA A 207 38.72 20.23 -29.04
CA ALA A 207 38.67 21.48 -29.77
C ALA A 207 39.72 21.40 -30.88
N GLU A 208 39.26 21.42 -32.12
CA GLU A 208 40.06 21.82 -33.29
C GLU A 208 40.14 23.34 -33.37
#